data_AF-A0A817JJ95-F1
#
_entry.id   AF-A0A817JJ95-F1
#
_cell.length_a   1.000
_cell.length_b   1.000
_cell.length_c   1.000
_cell.angle_alpha   90.00
_cell.angle_beta   90.00
_cell.angle_gamma   90.00
#
_symmetry.space_group_name_H-M   'P 1'
#
loop_
_entity.id
_entity.type
_entity.pdbx_description
1 polymer ?
#
loop_
_entity_poly.entity_id
_entity_poly.type
_entity_poly.pdbx_seq_one_letter_code
_entity_poly.pdbx_strand_id
1 'polypeptide(L)'
;MQRSTLDHLIGLSYQCHSFEHFHYIESLKNESNSKLALCAGVKCFDRAIEFNDVNIESDSEDELLNRIDKSNVLTIQLLVCRPATYVRYKSKNKYIHSNLETVKCMRPVNDTHTDKAFLKW
;
A
#
# COMPACT_ATOMS: atom_id res chain seq x y z
N MET A 1 -3.59 0.21 -23.78
CA MET A 1 -3.46 0.53 -22.35
C MET A 1 -4.19 -0.58 -21.60
N GLN A 2 -3.46 -1.60 -21.16
CA GLN A 2 -4.06 -2.80 -20.55
C GLN A 2 -4.20 -2.52 -19.05
N ARG A 3 -5.44 -2.32 -18.58
CA ARG A 3 -5.75 -2.25 -17.16
C ARG A 3 -5.79 -3.69 -16.64
N SER A 4 -4.81 -4.06 -15.85
CA SER A 4 -4.85 -5.27 -15.04
C SER A 4 -5.68 -4.95 -13.80
N THR A 5 -6.87 -5.53 -13.70
CA THR A 5 -7.83 -5.29 -12.60
C THR A 5 -7.48 -6.21 -11.44
N LEU A 6 -6.80 -5.63 -10.44
CA LEU A 6 -6.35 -6.26 -9.20
C LEU A 6 -7.41 -6.08 -8.09
N ASP A 7 -8.68 -6.31 -8.43
CA ASP A 7 -9.83 -5.83 -7.66
C ASP A 7 -10.17 -6.68 -6.42
N HIS A 8 -9.47 -7.78 -6.14
CA HIS A 8 -10.05 -8.82 -5.27
C HIS A 8 -9.38 -9.14 -3.94
N LEU A 9 -8.11 -8.80 -3.69
CA LEU A 9 -7.47 -9.23 -2.43
C LEU A 9 -7.34 -8.15 -1.37
N ILE A 10 -7.20 -6.87 -1.76
CA ILE A 10 -6.95 -5.78 -0.79
C ILE A 10 -7.76 -4.49 -1.05
N GLY A 11 -8.67 -4.50 -2.03
CA GLY A 11 -9.48 -3.32 -2.40
C GLY A 11 -8.65 -2.11 -2.83
N LEU A 12 -7.40 -2.30 -3.22
CA LEU A 12 -6.55 -1.28 -3.82
C LEU A 12 -6.24 -1.72 -5.24
N SER A 13 -6.48 -0.85 -6.22
CA SER A 13 -5.94 -1.07 -7.56
C SER A 13 -4.58 -0.41 -7.64
N TYR A 14 -3.64 -1.11 -8.29
CA TYR A 14 -2.35 -0.55 -8.64
C TYR A 14 -2.33 -0.24 -10.12
N GLN A 15 -1.86 0.95 -10.48
CA GLN A 15 -1.51 1.25 -11.87
C GLN A 15 0.01 1.27 -11.99
N CYS A 16 0.55 0.31 -12.75
CA CYS A 16 1.93 0.34 -13.20
C CYS A 16 2.01 1.18 -14.48
N HIS A 17 2.87 2.20 -14.48
CA HIS A 17 3.12 2.99 -15.68
C HIS A 17 4.35 2.43 -16.40
N SER A 18 4.22 2.01 -17.66
CA SER A 18 5.29 1.28 -18.38
C SER A 18 6.61 2.05 -18.57
N PHE A 19 6.62 3.37 -18.36
CA PHE A 19 7.84 4.20 -18.47
C PHE A 19 8.58 4.39 -17.14
N GLU A 20 7.93 4.15 -16.02
CA GLU A 20 8.51 4.26 -14.69
C GLU A 20 7.92 3.10 -13.87
N HIS A 21 8.67 2.02 -13.68
CA HIS A 21 8.21 0.76 -13.08
C HIS A 21 7.80 0.94 -11.60
N PHE A 22 6.75 1.71 -11.34
CA PHE A 22 6.33 2.13 -10.02
C PHE A 22 4.85 1.84 -9.83
N HIS A 23 4.55 1.34 -8.65
CA HIS A 23 3.21 1.01 -8.22
C HIS A 23 2.54 2.24 -7.64
N TYR A 24 1.58 2.81 -8.37
CA TYR A 24 0.72 3.88 -7.88
C TYR A 24 -0.58 3.31 -7.33
N ILE A 25 -1.00 3.80 -6.18
CA ILE A 25 -2.25 3.40 -5.56
C ILE A 25 -3.39 4.21 -6.19
N GLU A 26 -4.30 3.52 -6.87
CA GLU A 26 -5.56 4.07 -7.34
C GLU A 26 -6.66 3.60 -6.39
N SER A 27 -7.39 4.55 -5.79
CA SER A 27 -8.54 4.19 -4.96
C SER A 27 -9.72 3.93 -5.88
N LEU A 28 -10.15 2.67 -5.95
CA LEU A 28 -11.47 2.36 -6.46
C LEU A 28 -12.50 2.85 -5.45
N LYS A 29 -13.44 3.65 -5.93
CA LYS A 29 -14.61 4.03 -5.15
C LYS A 29 -15.49 2.77 -5.09
N ASN A 30 -15.74 2.27 -3.88
CA ASN A 30 -16.85 1.37 -3.49
C ASN A 30 -16.52 -0.05 -3.01
N GLU A 31 -15.31 -0.36 -2.50
CA GLU A 31 -15.05 -1.64 -1.82
C GLU A 31 -14.69 -1.46 -0.33
N SER A 32 -15.10 -2.43 0.51
CA SER A 32 -14.87 -2.39 1.97
C SER A 32 -13.38 -2.34 2.33
N ASN A 33 -12.52 -3.01 1.54
CA ASN A 33 -11.08 -3.01 1.75
C ASN A 33 -10.43 -1.68 1.36
N SER A 34 -10.97 -0.98 0.34
CA SER A 34 -10.55 0.40 0.00
C SER A 34 -10.78 1.36 1.17
N LYS A 35 -11.87 1.16 1.93
CA LYS A 35 -12.17 1.96 3.12
C LYS A 35 -11.10 1.79 4.22
N LEU A 36 -10.62 0.57 4.46
CA LEU A 36 -9.57 0.31 5.45
C LEU A 36 -8.26 1.01 5.07
N ALA A 37 -7.86 0.95 3.79
CA ALA A 37 -6.67 1.64 3.30
C ALA A 37 -6.81 3.18 3.39
N LEU A 38 -7.98 3.73 3.04
CA LEU A 38 -8.29 5.15 3.23
C LEU A 38 -8.24 5.56 4.71
N CYS A 39 -8.77 4.73 5.60
CA CYS A 39 -8.69 4.93 7.05
C CYS A 39 -7.26 4.81 7.59
N ALA A 40 -6.41 3.99 6.96
CA ALA A 40 -4.97 3.95 7.21
C ALA A 40 -4.22 5.17 6.61
N GLY A 41 -4.93 6.10 5.96
CA GLY A 41 -4.38 7.35 5.46
C GLY A 41 -3.68 7.25 4.11
N VAL A 42 -3.83 6.13 3.39
CA VAL A 42 -3.40 5.97 2.00
C VAL A 42 -4.24 6.87 1.09
N LYS A 43 -3.62 7.54 0.13
CA LYS A 43 -4.30 8.42 -0.82
C LYS A 43 -4.08 7.98 -2.27
N CYS A 44 -5.00 8.38 -3.15
CA CYS A 44 -4.81 8.19 -4.59
C CYS A 44 -3.51 8.84 -5.04
N PHE A 45 -2.82 8.18 -5.95
CA PHE A 45 -1.52 8.58 -6.51
C PHE A 45 -0.37 8.60 -5.49
N ASP A 46 -0.58 8.07 -4.28
CA ASP A 46 0.56 7.71 -3.46
C ASP A 46 1.31 6.55 -4.13
N ARG A 47 2.63 6.64 -4.06
CA ARG A 47 3.54 5.63 -4.57
C ARG A 47 3.89 4.64 -3.48
N ALA A 48 3.73 3.35 -3.76
CA ALA A 48 4.15 2.30 -2.85
C ALA A 48 5.67 2.10 -2.92
N ILE A 49 6.30 2.00 -1.75
CA ILE A 49 7.75 1.87 -1.58
C ILE A 49 8.10 0.54 -0.91
N GLU A 50 7.39 0.18 0.16
CA GLU A 50 7.57 -1.09 0.86
C GLU A 50 6.24 -1.81 1.10
N PHE A 51 6.28 -3.13 1.04
CA PHE A 51 5.22 -4.05 1.45
C PHE A 51 5.78 -4.98 2.53
N ASN A 52 5.21 -4.92 3.74
CA ASN A 52 5.67 -5.70 4.91
C ASN A 52 7.19 -5.60 5.13
N ASP A 53 7.71 -4.37 5.22
CA ASP A 53 9.14 -4.03 5.40
C ASP A 53 10.09 -4.47 4.26
N VAL A 54 9.55 -4.92 3.12
CA VAL A 54 10.33 -5.24 1.92
C VAL A 54 10.12 -4.18 0.86
N ASN A 55 11.22 -3.62 0.33
CA ASN A 55 11.15 -2.66 -0.78
C ASN A 55 10.63 -3.34 -2.05
N ILE A 56 9.64 -2.69 -2.68
CA ILE A 56 8.95 -3.19 -3.89
C ILE A 56 9.10 -2.22 -5.07
N GLU A 57 10.02 -1.25 -4.98
CA GLU A 57 10.17 -0.21 -6.01
C GLU A 57 10.66 -0.77 -7.36
N SER A 58 11.37 -1.89 -7.33
CA SER A 58 11.86 -2.60 -8.51
C SER A 58 10.99 -3.78 -8.92
N ASP A 59 9.99 -4.13 -8.11
CA ASP A 59 9.15 -5.29 -8.38
C ASP A 59 8.24 -5.01 -9.58
N SER A 60 8.13 -6.00 -10.46
CA SER A 60 7.05 -6.06 -11.45
C SER A 60 5.68 -6.25 -10.78
N GLU A 61 4.61 -6.04 -11.56
CA GLU A 61 3.25 -6.28 -11.08
C GLU A 61 3.06 -7.74 -10.63
N ASP A 62 3.56 -8.70 -11.41
CA ASP A 62 3.48 -10.13 -11.10
C ASP A 62 4.26 -10.50 -9.84
N GLU A 63 5.41 -9.87 -9.60
CA GLU A 63 6.20 -10.09 -8.38
C GLU A 63 5.49 -9.54 -7.14
N LEU A 64 4.91 -8.35 -7.23
CA LEU A 64 4.12 -7.77 -6.14
C LEU A 64 2.89 -8.64 -5.83
N LEU A 65 2.20 -9.12 -6.87
CA LEU A 65 1.08 -10.04 -6.75
C LEU A 65 1.46 -11.32 -6.01
N ASN A 66 2.53 -11.95 -6.47
CA ASN A 66 3.04 -13.18 -5.87
C ASN A 66 3.44 -12.96 -4.39
N ARG A 67 3.95 -11.78 -4.03
CA ARG A 67 4.22 -11.44 -2.62
C ARG A 67 2.95 -11.32 -1.81
N ILE A 68 1.92 -10.63 -2.31
CA ILE A 68 0.64 -10.49 -1.63
C ILE A 68 0.02 -11.87 -1.39
N ASP A 69 -0.02 -12.71 -2.43
CA ASP A 69 -0.58 -14.06 -2.37
C ASP A 69 0.19 -14.95 -1.39
N LYS A 70 1.53 -14.93 -1.45
CA LYS A 70 2.39 -15.70 -0.54
C LYS A 70 2.35 -15.21 0.89
N SER A 71 2.04 -13.94 1.09
CA SER A 71 2.06 -13.33 2.42
C SER A 71 1.11 -14.11 3.34
N ASN A 72 -0.05 -14.57 2.86
CA ASN A 72 -1.07 -15.28 3.66
C ASN A 72 -1.33 -14.62 5.03
N VAL A 73 -1.14 -13.29 5.13
CA VAL A 73 -1.19 -12.54 6.38
C VAL A 73 -2.51 -11.81 6.47
N LEU A 74 -3.11 -11.85 7.66
CA LEU A 74 -4.30 -11.07 8.01
C LEU A 74 -4.03 -9.57 8.09
N THR A 75 -2.76 -9.15 8.10
CA THR A 75 -2.36 -7.74 8.27
C THR A 75 -1.31 -7.37 7.24
N ILE A 76 -1.53 -6.23 6.60
CA ILE A 76 -0.63 -5.67 5.59
C ILE A 76 -0.09 -4.34 6.09
N GLN A 77 1.22 -4.15 5.94
CA GLN A 77 1.90 -2.88 6.17
C GLN A 77 2.41 -2.33 4.84
N LEU A 78 2.08 -1.07 4.55
CA LEU A 78 2.54 -0.37 3.36
C LEU A 78 3.31 0.88 3.77
N LEU A 79 4.50 1.07 3.18
CA LEU A 79 5.15 2.38 3.15
C LEU A 79 4.81 3.06 1.83
N VAL A 80 4.18 4.22 1.93
CA VAL A 80 3.76 5.01 0.77
C VAL A 80 4.24 6.45 0.87
N CYS A 81 4.45 7.12 -0.26
CA CYS A 81 4.72 8.55 -0.27
C CYS A 81 4.19 9.23 -1.54
N ARG A 82 3.96 10.54 -1.47
CA ARG A 82 3.60 11.34 -2.64
C ARG A 82 4.77 11.45 -3.62
N PRO A 83 4.53 11.56 -4.94
CA PRO A 83 5.58 11.71 -5.95
C PRO A 83 6.57 12.86 -5.66
N ALA A 84 6.09 14.01 -5.20
CA ALA A 84 6.95 15.14 -4.83
C ALA A 84 7.88 14.82 -3.63
N THR A 85 7.40 14.01 -2.67
CA THR A 85 8.23 13.56 -1.54
C THR A 85 9.29 12.59 -2.04
N TYR A 86 8.89 11.65 -2.89
CA TYR A 86 9.80 10.70 -3.52
C TYR A 86 10.97 11.41 -4.24
N VAL A 87 10.65 12.37 -5.12
CA VAL A 87 11.66 13.16 -5.85
C VAL A 87 12.59 13.91 -4.89
N ARG A 88 12.05 14.48 -3.80
CA ARG A 88 12.87 15.17 -2.78
C ARG A 88 13.85 14.24 -2.06
N TYR A 89 13.50 12.98 -1.83
CA TYR A 89 14.42 12.02 -1.20
C TYR A 89 15.46 11.53 -2.18
N LYS A 90 15.05 11.13 -3.39
CA LYS A 90 15.97 10.61 -4.41
C LYS A 90 16.94 11.67 -4.94
N SER A 91 16.51 12.94 -5.09
CA SER A 91 17.42 14.05 -5.43
C SER A 91 18.49 14.32 -4.38
N LYS A 92 18.26 13.90 -3.13
CA LYS A 92 19.24 13.98 -2.03
C LYS A 92 20.00 12.66 -1.82
N ASN A 93 19.83 11.69 -2.73
CA ASN A 93 20.37 10.34 -2.62
C ASN A 93 20.01 9.66 -1.27
N LYS A 94 18.82 9.95 -0.72
CA LYS A 94 18.33 9.33 0.51
C LYS A 94 17.45 8.14 0.20
N TYR A 95 17.73 7.01 0.85
CA TYR A 95 16.88 5.83 0.82
C TYR A 95 15.60 6.07 1.63
N ILE A 96 14.45 5.64 1.11
CA ILE A 96 13.15 5.74 1.79
C ILE A 96 12.86 4.37 2.39
N HIS A 97 12.65 4.31 3.69
CA HIS A 97 12.30 3.08 4.41
C HIS A 97 11.46 3.38 5.66
N SER A 98 10.79 2.37 6.22
CA SER A 98 9.84 2.51 7.34
C SER A 98 10.45 3.13 8.61
N ASN A 99 11.75 2.91 8.86
CA ASN A 99 12.47 3.41 10.06
C ASN A 99 12.94 4.88 10.00
N LEU A 100 12.55 5.67 8.99
CA LEU A 100 12.90 7.09 8.95
C LEU A 100 12.09 7.90 9.97
N GLU A 101 12.70 8.86 10.67
CA GLU A 101 12.02 9.74 11.63
C GLU A 101 10.84 10.55 11.03
N THR A 102 10.89 10.76 9.72
CA THR A 102 9.85 11.47 8.95
C THR A 102 8.63 10.60 8.65
N VAL A 103 8.68 9.29 8.91
CA VAL A 103 7.59 8.35 8.66
C VAL A 103 6.54 8.50 9.73
N LYS A 104 5.29 8.62 9.29
CA LYS A 104 4.13 8.65 10.18
C LYS A 104 3.37 7.34 10.03
N CYS A 105 3.39 6.51 11.07
CA CYS A 105 2.57 5.29 11.13
C CYS A 105 1.10 5.65 11.32
N MET A 106 0.23 5.01 10.53
CA MET A 106 -1.22 5.16 10.60
C MET A 106 -1.85 3.77 10.62
N ARG A 107 -2.94 3.62 11.38
CA ARG A 107 -3.73 2.38 11.47
C ARG A 107 -5.17 2.70 11.10
N PRO A 108 -5.91 1.82 10.41
CA PRO A 108 -7.32 2.02 10.14
C PRO A 108 -8.09 2.21 11.45
N VAL A 109 -8.84 3.32 11.58
CA VAL A 109 -9.57 3.67 12.81
C VAL A 109 -10.80 2.76 13.06
N ASN A 110 -11.29 2.06 12.03
CA ASN A 110 -12.50 1.23 12.11
C ASN A 110 -12.22 -0.22 11.68
N ASP A 111 -11.33 -0.93 12.37
CA ASP A 111 -11.41 -2.40 12.38
C ASP A 111 -12.68 -2.80 13.15
N THR A 112 -13.83 -2.74 12.50
CA THR A 112 -15.10 -3.20 13.07
C THR A 112 -15.24 -4.72 13.04
N HIS A 113 -14.17 -5.49 12.73
CA HIS A 113 -14.20 -6.95 12.74
C HIS A 113 -13.57 -7.58 14.00
N THR A 114 -13.21 -6.80 15.03
CA THR A 114 -12.66 -7.38 16.27
C THR A 114 -13.14 -6.77 17.60
N ASP A 115 -14.35 -6.20 17.68
CA ASP A 115 -14.88 -5.71 18.98
C ASP A 115 -16.14 -6.41 19.50
N LYS A 116 -16.54 -7.57 18.94
CA LYS A 116 -17.67 -8.36 19.47
C LYS A 116 -17.44 -9.86 19.68
N ALA A 117 -16.18 -10.31 19.77
CA ALA A 117 -15.88 -11.73 20.01
C ALA A 117 -15.07 -12.03 21.31
N PHE A 118 -14.65 -11.02 22.08
CA PHE A 118 -13.81 -11.22 23.26
C PHE A 118 -14.42 -10.73 24.59
N LEU A 119 -15.74 -10.75 24.72
CA LEU A 119 -16.39 -10.71 26.03
C LEU A 119 -17.27 -11.96 26.18
N LYS A 120 -16.62 -13.08 26.45
CA LYS A 120 -17.20 -14.10 27.33
C LYS A 120 -17.12 -13.54 28.74
N TRP A 121 -18.23 -13.58 29.48
CA TRP A 121 -18.38 -14.32 30.74
C TRP A 121 -19.78 -14.95 30.72
#